data_AF-A0A2E7N6F7-F1
#
_entry.id   AF-A0A2E7N6F7-F1
#
_cell.length_a   1.000
_cell.length_b   1.000
_cell.length_c   1.000
_cell.angle_alpha   90.00
_cell.angle_beta   90.00
_cell.angle_gamma   90.00
#
_symmetry.space_group_name_H-M   'P 1'
#
loop_
_entity.id
_entity.type
_entity.pdbx_description
1 polymer ?
#
loop_
_entity_poly.entity_id
_entity_poly.type
_entity_poly.pdbx_seq_one_letter_code
_entity_poly.pdbx_strand_id
1 'polypeptide(L)' 'MVGQGGDIIKNGYVEVNDAPGLGLELNEEAIEEHLAKDCERRAAVYPKGAFEDTSEWDELDAHDRVWS' A
#
# COMPACT_ATOMS: atom_id res chain seq x y z
N MET A 1 -1.82 14.88 2.22
CA MET A 1 -0.67 15.25 3.07
C MET A 1 -1.20 16.27 4.06
N VAL A 2 -1.32 15.86 5.33
CA VAL A 2 -1.85 16.74 6.37
C VAL A 2 -0.91 17.94 6.49
N GLY A 3 -1.35 19.09 5.98
CA GLY A 3 -0.69 20.38 6.16
C GLY A 3 0.14 20.95 4.98
N GLN A 4 0.34 20.22 3.88
CA GLN A 4 0.93 20.81 2.67
C GLN A 4 0.06 20.51 1.45
N GLY A 5 -0.76 21.50 1.06
CA GLY A 5 -1.44 21.47 -0.23
C GLY A 5 -0.42 21.76 -1.34
N GLY A 6 -0.24 20.82 -2.25
CA GLY A 6 0.62 20.97 -3.44
C GLY A 6 1.52 19.77 -3.70
N ASP A 7 2.40 19.92 -4.69
CA ASP A 7 3.35 18.88 -5.09
C ASP A 7 4.35 18.59 -3.95
N ILE A 8 4.64 17.30 -3.73
CA ILE A 8 5.62 16.83 -2.73
C ILE A 8 7.03 17.32 -3.08
N ILE A 9 7.34 17.45 -4.38
CA ILE A 9 8.62 17.92 -4.89
C ILE A 9 8.50 19.39 -5.24
N LYS A 10 9.24 20.25 -4.52
CA LYS A 10 9.30 21.69 -4.79
C LYS A 10 10.71 22.03 -5.27
N ASN A 11 10.87 22.45 -6.53
CA ASN A 11 12.16 22.90 -7.09
C ASN A 11 13.34 21.93 -6.87
N GLY A 12 13.08 20.61 -6.93
CA GLY A 12 14.12 19.57 -6.79
C GLY A 12 14.44 19.14 -5.35
N TYR A 13 13.72 19.65 -4.34
CA TYR A 13 13.83 19.18 -2.96
C TYR A 13 12.45 18.76 -2.42
N VAL A 14 12.46 17.98 -1.34
CA VAL A 14 11.28 17.57 -0.59
C VAL A 14 11.37 18.15 0.81
N GLU A 15 10.28 18.75 1.27
CA GLU A 15 10.15 19.27 2.62
C GLU A 15 9.69 18.15 3.55
N VAL A 16 10.48 17.83 4.56
CA VAL A 16 10.15 16.77 5.53
C VAL A 16 9.16 17.34 6.54
N ASN A 17 8.01 16.67 6.71
CA ASN A 17 7.02 17.04 7.72
C ASN A 17 7.45 16.58 9.12
N ASP A 18 7.12 17.38 10.14
CA ASP A 18 7.31 17.04 11.56
C ASP A 18 6.21 16.10 12.13
N ALA A 19 5.29 15.65 11.29
CA ALA A 19 4.22 14.74 11.70
C ALA A 19 4.77 13.32 11.99
N PRO A 20 4.15 12.57 12.93
CA PRO A 20 4.58 11.21 13.23
C PRO A 20 4.46 10.30 12.00
N GLY A 21 5.44 9.42 11.82
CA GLY A 21 5.52 8.52 10.67
C GLY A 21 6.02 9.22 9.41
N LEU A 22 5.46 8.88 8.25
CA LEU A 22 5.82 9.51 6.97
C LEU A 22 5.16 10.87 6.76
N GLY A 23 4.19 11.26 7.62
CA GLY A 23 3.47 12.53 7.48
C GLY A 23 2.70 12.70 6.17
N LEU A 24 2.44 11.60 5.47
CA LEU A 24 1.71 11.53 4.21
C LEU A 24 0.33 10.95 4.45
N GLU A 25 -0.61 11.33 3.61
CA GLU A 25 -1.96 10.79 3.59
C GLU A 25 -2.13 10.10 2.25
N LEU A 26 -2.64 8.87 2.28
CA LEU A 26 -2.82 8.07 1.08
C LEU A 26 -4.07 8.55 0.34
N ASN A 27 -3.97 8.61 -0.99
CA ASN A 27 -5.14 8.78 -1.85
C ASN A 27 -5.66 7.40 -2.24
N GLU A 28 -6.72 6.94 -1.56
CA GLU A 28 -7.30 5.61 -1.76
C GLU A 28 -7.83 5.42 -3.20
N GLU A 29 -8.44 6.45 -3.80
CA GLU A 29 -8.95 6.40 -5.19
C GLU A 29 -7.83 6.15 -6.21
N ALA A 30 -6.69 6.84 -6.04
CA ALA A 30 -5.53 6.67 -6.93
C ALA A 30 -4.84 5.31 -6.73
N ILE A 31 -4.91 4.75 -5.52
CA ILE A 31 -4.38 3.41 -5.23
C ILE A 31 -5.22 2.37 -5.96
N GLU A 32 -6.55 2.46 -5.89
CA GLU A 32 -7.48 1.57 -6.59
C GLU A 32 -7.29 1.61 -8.12
N GLU A 33 -7.15 2.81 -8.70
CA GLU A 33 -6.96 2.97 -10.15
C GLU A 33 -5.65 2.35 -10.66
N HIS A 34 -4.60 2.41 -9.83
CA HIS A 34 -3.25 1.98 -10.20
C HIS A 34 -2.82 0.64 -9.58
N LEU A 35 -3.78 -0.18 -9.14
CA LEU A 35 -3.50 -1.54 -8.69
C LEU A 35 -2.74 -2.34 -9.76
N ALA A 36 -1.76 -3.11 -9.30
CA ALA A 36 -0.96 -3.96 -10.15
C ALA A 36 -1.85 -5.00 -10.83
N LYS A 37 -1.92 -4.95 -12.17
CA LYS A 37 -2.66 -5.94 -12.95
C LYS A 37 -1.86 -7.23 -13.06
N ASP A 38 -2.59 -8.33 -13.17
CA ASP A 38 -1.99 -9.61 -13.54
C ASP A 38 -1.19 -9.46 -14.84
N CYS A 39 0.03 -9.99 -14.79
CA CYS A 39 1.00 -9.88 -15.87
C CYS A 39 1.18 -11.28 -16.45
N GLU A 40 0.99 -11.48 -17.76
CA GLU A 40 1.11 -12.80 -18.39
C GLU A 40 2.49 -13.48 -18.18
N ARG A 41 3.54 -12.72 -17.84
CA ARG A 41 4.90 -13.27 -17.60
C ARG A 41 5.15 -13.73 -16.17
N ARG A 42 4.31 -13.39 -15.20
CA ARG A 42 4.40 -13.90 -13.83
C ARG A 42 3.08 -14.59 -13.52
N ALA A 43 3.11 -15.72 -12.81
CA ALA A 43 1.88 -16.26 -12.24
C ALA A 43 1.10 -15.13 -11.54
N ALA A 44 -0.22 -15.21 -11.50
CA ALA A 44 -1.07 -14.23 -10.83
C ALA A 44 -0.67 -14.14 -9.34
N VAL A 45 0.31 -13.27 -9.05
CA VAL A 45 0.94 -13.10 -7.74
C VAL A 45 0.26 -11.95 -6.99
N TYR A 46 -0.42 -11.05 -7.71
CA TYR A 46 -1.04 -9.88 -7.11
C TYR A 46 -2.50 -10.16 -6.73
N PRO A 47 -2.92 -9.76 -5.51
CA PRO A 47 -4.29 -9.92 -5.05
C PRO A 47 -5.25 -9.05 -5.87
N LYS A 48 -6.53 -9.41 -5.87
CA LYS A 48 -7.55 -8.85 -6.76
C LYS A 48 -8.30 -7.66 -6.14
N GLY A 49 -7.61 -6.74 -5.50
CA GLY A 49 -8.23 -5.50 -5.02
C GLY A 49 -7.37 -4.70 -4.06
N ALA A 50 -7.78 -3.46 -3.79
CA ALA A 50 -7.13 -2.60 -2.81
C ALA A 50 -7.70 -2.93 -1.42
N PHE A 51 -6.84 -3.35 -0.50
CA PHE A 51 -7.23 -3.62 0.89
C PHE A 51 -8.47 -4.52 1.03
N GLU A 52 -8.57 -5.56 0.19
CA GLU A 52 -9.66 -6.52 0.29
C GLU A 52 -9.69 -7.17 1.68
N ASP A 53 -10.88 -7.63 2.06
CA ASP A 53 -11.07 -8.39 3.27
C ASP A 53 -10.17 -9.65 3.25
N THR A 54 -9.41 -9.83 4.33
CA THR A 54 -8.46 -10.94 4.48
C THR A 54 -8.96 -11.96 5.50
N SER A 55 -10.26 -11.98 5.84
CA SER A 55 -10.82 -12.89 6.84
C SER A 55 -10.66 -14.36 6.44
N GLU A 56 -10.51 -14.64 5.13
CA GLU A 56 -10.20 -15.99 4.64
C GLU A 56 -8.91 -16.57 5.25
N TRP A 57 -7.97 -15.71 5.66
CA TRP A 57 -6.70 -16.12 6.26
C TRP A 57 -6.81 -16.35 7.78
N ASP A 58 -7.85 -15.82 8.44
CA ASP A 58 -8.06 -15.98 9.88
C ASP A 58 -8.44 -17.42 10.24
N GLU A 59 -9.15 -18.11 9.35
CA GLU A 59 -9.61 -19.50 9.53
C GLU A 59 -8.70 -20.52 8.83
N LEU A 60 -7.71 -20.05 8.06
CA LEU A 60 -6.76 -20.93 7.41
C LEU A 60 -5.94 -21.61 8.50
N ASP A 61 -5.93 -22.96 8.52
CA ASP A 61 -4.93 -23.75 9.26
C ASP A 61 -3.58 -23.57 8.54
N ALA A 62 -3.06 -22.34 8.63
CA ALA A 62 -1.69 -22.06 8.34
C ALA A 62 -0.92 -22.84 9.40
N HIS A 63 -0.31 -23.94 8.98
CA HIS A 63 0.78 -24.57 9.72
C HIS A 63 1.97 -23.60 9.78
N ASP A 64 1.75 -22.44 10.41
CA ASP A 64 2.79 -21.52 10.82
C ASP A 64 3.53 -22.26 11.91
N ARG A 65 4.55 -23.00 11.46
CA ARG A 65 5.49 -23.69 12.32
C ARG A 65 6.24 -22.60 13.05
N VAL A 66 5.67 -22.24 14.20
CA VAL A 66 6.27 -21.48 15.29
C VAL A 66 7.38 -22.35 15.88
N TRP A 67 8.46 -22.55 15.14
CA TRP A 67 9.78 -22.98 15.62
C TRP A 67 10.73 -23.29 14.46
N SER A 68 12.03 -23.09 14.61
CA SER A 68 12.90 -22.39 15.60
C SER A 68 14.31 -22.79 15.23
#